data_AF-A0A8T0EXM6-F1
#
_entry.id   AF-A0A8T0EXM6-F1
#
_cell.length_a   1.000
_cell.length_b   1.000
_cell.length_c   1.000
_cell.angle_alpha   90.00
_cell.angle_beta   90.00
_cell.angle_gamma   90.00
#
_symmetry.space_group_name_H-M   'P 1'
#
loop_
_entity.id
_entity.type
_entity.pdbx_description
1 polymer ?
#
loop_
_entity_poly.entity_id
_entity_poly.type
_entity_poly.pdbx_seq_one_letter_code
_entity_poly.pdbx_strand_id
1 'polypeptide(L)'
;MLKDSFWVDDLVGGFDDLETALKISTESVEVMKRAGMVLRKWQTNSGPFRERYKQSGIETDDTKGCGVPCKVLGLAWDPDKDLIFFDVGKLKDIAANGGSTKRFVLHVLGSIFDTIGFLGAFIMKLKILIQELWAAKIDWNSELPPLLDYKWQLWCSEFEHLKEIFIPRHFLSGANEIQTLTEKAQWSHCPGKENPADILSRSISDSGLAQNSLWWHGPPWLSQPSEFWPSKVENEKPIGDLEIRNEVEIISQCKCAVYDSEFVLDFN
;
A
#
# COMPACT_ATOMS: atom_id res chain seq x y z
N MET A 1 5.48 12.25 16.19
CA MET A 1 5.63 12.43 14.72
C MET A 1 6.92 11.79 14.22
N LEU A 2 8.12 12.36 14.47
CA LEU A 2 9.37 11.86 13.84
C LEU A 2 9.75 10.38 14.07
N LYS A 3 9.13 9.66 15.02
CA LYS A 3 9.38 8.22 15.20
C LYS A 3 8.44 7.33 14.37
N ASP A 4 7.22 7.79 14.16
CA ASP A 4 6.10 6.96 13.66
C ASP A 4 5.57 7.45 12.31
N SER A 5 6.07 8.59 11.83
CA SER A 5 5.58 9.30 10.65
C SER A 5 6.58 9.31 9.49
N PHE A 6 7.76 8.72 9.65
CA PHE A 6 8.68 8.55 8.52
C PHE A 6 8.39 7.25 7.78
N TRP A 7 8.30 7.38 6.48
CA TRP A 7 8.36 6.27 5.54
C TRP A 7 9.60 6.44 4.66
N VAL A 8 10.67 5.73 5.00
CA VAL A 8 11.99 5.87 4.35
C VAL A 8 12.44 7.34 4.41
N ASP A 9 12.36 8.08 3.30
CA ASP A 9 12.74 9.48 3.15
C ASP A 9 11.57 10.46 3.26
N ASP A 10 10.32 9.98 3.24
CA ASP A 10 9.12 10.80 3.34
C ASP A 10 8.65 10.97 4.80
N LEU A 11 8.47 12.22 5.25
CA LEU A 11 7.77 12.52 6.50
C LEU A 11 6.29 12.78 6.18
N VAL A 12 5.40 11.88 6.62
CA VAL A 12 3.97 11.94 6.32
C VAL A 12 3.16 11.95 7.61
N GLY A 13 2.23 12.88 7.73
CA GLY A 13 1.31 12.92 8.88
C GLY A 13 0.03 13.69 8.57
N GLY A 14 -0.96 13.49 9.44
CA GLY A 14 -2.24 14.20 9.41
C GLY A 14 -2.58 14.69 10.82
N PHE A 15 -3.31 15.79 10.89
CA PHE A 15 -3.74 16.41 12.14
C PHE A 15 -5.14 17.02 11.94
N ASP A 16 -5.96 16.96 12.99
CA ASP A 16 -7.33 17.48 12.94
C ASP A 16 -7.38 19.01 13.19
N ASP A 17 -6.27 19.60 13.65
CA ASP A 17 -6.20 21.01 13.98
C ASP A 17 -4.95 21.70 13.40
N LEU A 18 -5.15 22.94 12.94
CA LEU A 18 -4.15 23.73 12.22
C LEU A 18 -2.93 24.09 13.09
N GLU A 19 -3.16 24.39 14.36
CA GLU A 19 -2.11 24.91 15.25
C GLU A 19 -1.16 23.79 15.71
N THR A 20 -1.70 22.63 16.06
CA THR A 20 -0.92 21.40 16.31
C THR A 20 -0.18 20.98 15.06
N ALA A 21 -0.83 20.99 13.89
CA ALA A 21 -0.16 20.68 12.63
C ALA A 21 1.05 21.60 12.39
N LEU A 22 0.88 22.91 12.60
CA LEU A 22 1.93 23.91 12.38
C LEU A 22 3.07 23.75 13.39
N LYS A 23 2.73 23.56 14.65
CA LYS A 23 3.69 23.36 15.73
C LYS A 23 4.54 22.13 15.43
N ILE A 24 3.90 20.99 15.19
CA ILE A 24 4.59 19.72 15.01
C ILE A 24 5.43 19.73 13.74
N SER A 25 4.94 20.30 12.63
CA SER A 25 5.72 20.39 11.39
C SER A 25 6.95 21.30 11.55
N THR A 26 6.80 22.45 12.21
CA THR A 26 7.89 23.40 12.43
C THR A 26 8.95 22.82 13.36
N GLU A 27 8.52 22.18 14.46
CA GLU A 27 9.43 21.44 15.35
C GLU A 27 10.17 20.33 14.60
N SER A 28 9.47 19.62 13.71
CA SER A 28 10.06 18.57 12.87
C SER A 28 11.14 19.11 11.93
N VAL A 29 10.89 20.25 11.26
CA VAL A 29 11.87 20.93 10.41
C VAL A 29 13.11 21.33 11.22
N GLU A 30 12.94 21.94 12.39
CA GLU A 30 14.06 22.40 13.21
C GLU A 30 14.87 21.25 13.82
N VAL A 31 14.22 20.16 14.23
CA VAL A 31 14.93 18.95 14.70
C VAL A 31 15.78 18.34 13.59
N MET A 32 15.19 18.14 12.41
CA MET A 32 15.91 17.54 11.28
C MET A 32 17.05 18.45 10.81
N LYS A 33 16.82 19.76 10.75
CA LYS A 33 17.84 20.75 10.38
C LYS A 33 19.03 20.74 11.33
N ARG A 34 18.80 20.62 12.65
CA ARG A 34 19.88 20.46 13.64
C ARG A 34 20.66 19.16 13.46
N ALA A 35 20.02 18.11 12.95
CA ALA A 35 20.66 16.86 12.57
C ALA A 35 21.35 16.90 11.19
N GLY A 36 21.40 18.06 10.52
CA GLY A 36 22.01 18.22 9.20
C GLY A 36 21.12 17.77 8.04
N MET A 37 19.85 17.45 8.30
CA MET A 37 18.89 16.98 7.31
C MET A 37 17.85 18.07 7.04
N VAL A 38 17.83 18.61 5.82
CA VAL A 38 16.87 19.66 5.46
C VAL A 38 15.64 19.00 4.82
N LEU A 39 14.52 19.00 5.54
CA LEU A 39 13.22 18.62 5.00
C LEU A 39 12.77 19.63 3.94
N ARG A 40 12.26 19.16 2.80
CA ARG A 40 11.86 19.98 1.65
C ARG A 40 10.55 19.48 1.06
N LYS A 41 10.02 20.23 0.11
CA LYS A 41 8.84 19.86 -0.69
C LYS A 41 7.59 19.59 0.16
N TRP A 42 7.34 20.44 1.14
CA TRP A 42 6.17 20.30 1.99
C TRP A 42 4.88 20.49 1.20
N GLN A 43 3.89 19.63 1.45
CA GLN A 43 2.60 19.64 0.80
C GLN A 43 1.48 19.40 1.81
N THR A 44 0.29 19.93 1.51
CA THR A 44 -0.91 19.82 2.35
C THR A 44 -2.18 19.98 1.52
N ASN A 45 -3.25 19.31 1.91
CA ASN A 45 -4.60 19.50 1.38
C ASN A 45 -5.28 20.79 1.87
N SER A 46 -4.72 21.46 2.89
CA SER A 46 -5.32 22.67 3.46
C SER A 46 -4.67 23.93 2.89
N GLY A 47 -5.44 24.71 2.13
CA GLY A 47 -5.03 26.02 1.63
C GLY A 47 -4.56 26.98 2.74
N PRO A 48 -5.37 27.20 3.81
CA PRO A 48 -4.96 28.03 4.95
C PRO A 48 -3.66 27.56 5.61
N PHE A 49 -3.45 26.25 5.70
CA PHE A 49 -2.23 25.69 6.27
C PHE A 49 -1.01 25.89 5.39
N ARG A 50 -1.18 25.77 4.07
CA ARG A 50 -0.13 26.05 3.08
C ARG A 50 0.38 27.49 3.19
N GLU A 51 -0.52 28.45 3.39
CA GLU A 51 -0.13 29.84 3.60
C GLU A 51 0.62 30.06 4.91
N ARG A 52 0.21 29.37 5.99
CA ARG A 52 0.95 29.40 7.28
C ARG A 52 2.36 28.83 7.17
N TYR A 53 2.56 27.78 6.36
CA TYR A 53 3.90 27.25 6.07
C TYR A 53 4.79 28.30 5.40
N LYS A 54 4.27 28.98 4.37
CA LYS A 54 4.98 30.06 3.68
C LYS A 54 5.37 31.18 4.64
N GLN A 55 4.43 31.60 5.50
CA GLN A 55 4.68 32.62 6.52
C GLN A 55 5.73 32.20 7.56
N SER A 56 5.83 30.90 7.85
CA SER A 56 6.78 30.32 8.81
C SER A 56 8.14 29.98 8.17
N GLY A 57 8.35 30.32 6.89
CA GLY A 57 9.59 30.06 6.17
C GLY A 57 9.80 28.59 5.75
N ILE A 58 8.74 27.77 5.78
CA ILE A 58 8.77 26.39 5.30
C ILE A 58 8.53 26.40 3.78
N GLU A 59 9.49 25.88 3.02
CA GLU A 59 9.39 25.75 1.57
C GLU A 59 8.34 24.70 1.18
N THR A 60 7.27 25.15 0.52
CA THR A 60 6.22 24.29 -0.03
C THR A 60 6.48 23.98 -1.50
N ASP A 61 6.18 22.75 -1.92
CA ASP A 61 6.23 22.38 -3.33
C ASP A 61 4.95 22.84 -4.04
N ASP A 62 5.08 23.93 -4.80
CA ASP A 62 4.02 24.51 -5.63
C ASP A 62 4.13 24.02 -7.09
N THR A 63 4.28 22.72 -7.31
CA THR A 63 4.23 22.05 -8.63
C THR A 63 2.88 22.19 -9.37
N LYS A 64 1.91 22.92 -8.81
CA LYS A 64 0.64 23.23 -9.46
C LYS A 64 0.88 23.96 -10.80
N GLY A 65 0.41 23.36 -11.88
CA GLY A 65 0.50 23.92 -13.23
C GLY A 65 1.73 23.46 -14.04
N CYS A 66 2.66 22.72 -13.44
CA CYS A 66 3.83 22.17 -14.15
C CYS A 66 3.52 20.89 -14.95
N GLY A 67 2.27 20.41 -14.92
CA GLY A 67 1.87 19.13 -15.54
C GLY A 67 2.40 17.88 -14.81
N VAL A 68 3.19 18.06 -13.75
CA VAL A 68 3.70 16.96 -12.91
C VAL A 68 2.74 16.78 -11.72
N PRO A 69 2.18 15.59 -11.53
CA PRO A 69 1.32 15.33 -10.37
C PRO A 69 2.14 15.37 -9.08
N CYS A 70 1.55 15.98 -8.06
CA CYS A 70 2.01 15.86 -6.68
C CYS A 70 1.97 14.38 -6.26
N LYS A 71 2.93 13.95 -5.43
CA LYS A 71 3.03 12.55 -5.00
C LYS A 71 3.07 12.40 -3.48
N VAL A 72 2.48 11.31 -3.00
CA VAL A 72 2.58 10.86 -1.61
C VAL A 72 2.85 9.36 -1.62
N LEU A 73 3.94 8.91 -0.97
CA LEU A 73 4.36 7.51 -0.95
C LEU A 73 4.46 6.85 -2.35
N GLY A 74 4.88 7.64 -3.34
CA GLY A 74 5.01 7.22 -4.74
C GLY A 74 3.73 7.31 -5.60
N LEU A 75 2.55 7.45 -4.98
CA LEU A 75 1.25 7.58 -5.64
C LEU A 75 0.96 9.03 -6.01
N ALA A 76 0.19 9.26 -7.08
CA ALA A 76 -0.23 10.60 -7.45
C ALA A 76 -1.36 11.08 -6.54
N TRP A 77 -1.29 12.34 -6.11
CA TRP A 77 -2.21 12.96 -5.17
C TRP A 77 -2.61 14.36 -5.64
N ASP A 78 -3.90 14.64 -5.57
CA ASP A 78 -4.48 15.97 -5.71
C ASP A 78 -4.72 16.54 -4.30
N PRO A 79 -3.89 17.49 -3.83
CA PRO A 79 -4.07 18.05 -2.50
C PRO A 79 -5.37 18.83 -2.35
N ASP A 80 -5.87 19.49 -3.40
CA ASP A 80 -7.04 20.37 -3.25
C ASP A 80 -8.32 19.58 -3.06
N LYS A 81 -8.43 18.44 -3.76
CA LYS A 81 -9.57 17.52 -3.63
C LYS A 81 -9.33 16.42 -2.59
N ASP A 82 -8.09 16.31 -2.13
CA ASP A 82 -7.58 15.25 -1.27
C ASP A 82 -7.79 13.83 -1.81
N LEU A 83 -7.55 13.65 -3.12
CA LEU A 83 -7.76 12.39 -3.83
C LEU A 83 -6.43 11.81 -4.31
N ILE A 84 -6.22 10.53 -4.04
CA ILE A 84 -5.22 9.71 -4.71
C ILE A 84 -5.77 9.30 -6.08
N PHE A 85 -4.91 9.35 -7.10
CA PHE A 85 -5.21 8.87 -8.44
C PHE A 85 -3.98 8.19 -9.04
N PHE A 86 -4.14 7.58 -10.21
CA PHE A 86 -3.06 6.88 -10.89
C PHE A 86 -2.64 7.62 -12.16
N ASP A 87 -1.38 8.04 -12.21
CA ASP A 87 -0.80 8.67 -13.40
C ASP A 87 -0.53 7.61 -14.47
N VAL A 88 -1.54 7.40 -15.33
CA VAL A 88 -1.50 6.44 -16.42
C VAL A 88 -0.65 6.93 -17.60
N GLY A 89 -0.39 8.25 -17.71
CA GLY A 89 0.35 8.83 -18.83
C GLY A 89 1.74 8.20 -18.96
N LYS A 90 2.46 8.12 -17.84
CA LYS A 90 3.79 7.48 -17.80
C LYS A 90 3.75 5.99 -18.15
N LEU A 91 2.76 5.25 -17.66
CA LEU A 91 2.63 3.83 -17.96
C LEU A 91 2.34 3.59 -19.43
N LYS A 92 1.51 4.43 -20.05
CA LYS A 92 1.25 4.38 -21.48
C LYS A 92 2.46 4.75 -22.31
N ASP A 93 3.20 5.78 -21.93
CA ASP A 93 4.41 6.17 -22.64
C ASP A 93 5.46 5.07 -22.58
N ILE A 94 5.62 4.43 -21.41
CA ILE A 94 6.49 3.26 -21.27
C ILE A 94 5.99 2.15 -22.20
N ALA A 95 4.70 1.77 -22.10
CA ALA A 95 4.12 0.68 -22.88
C ALA A 95 4.15 0.91 -24.39
N ALA A 96 3.91 2.14 -24.86
CA ALA A 96 3.89 2.51 -26.27
C ALA A 96 5.28 2.54 -26.90
N ASN A 97 6.32 2.84 -26.11
CA ASN A 97 7.71 2.86 -26.55
C ASN A 97 8.43 1.52 -26.33
N GLY A 98 7.73 0.53 -25.78
CA GLY A 98 8.28 -0.77 -25.44
C GLY A 98 7.99 -1.86 -26.48
N GLY A 99 8.76 -2.95 -26.40
CA GLY A 99 8.51 -4.15 -27.18
C GLY A 99 7.77 -5.23 -26.38
N SER A 100 7.07 -6.12 -27.06
CA SER A 100 6.46 -7.31 -26.45
C SER A 100 7.51 -8.36 -26.11
N THR A 101 8.25 -8.15 -25.01
CA THR A 101 9.25 -9.09 -24.49
C THR A 101 9.07 -9.33 -23.00
N LYS A 102 9.53 -10.47 -22.48
CA LYS A 102 9.47 -10.77 -21.05
C LYS A 102 10.17 -9.72 -20.19
N ARG A 103 11.33 -9.22 -20.63
CA ARG A 103 12.08 -8.14 -19.95
C ARG A 103 11.22 -6.88 -19.83
N PHE A 104 10.55 -6.52 -20.91
CA PHE A 104 9.74 -5.31 -20.95
C PHE A 104 8.49 -5.41 -20.05
N VAL A 105 7.80 -6.55 -20.08
CA VAL A 105 6.66 -6.82 -19.17
C VAL A 105 7.08 -6.69 -17.70
N LEU A 106 8.23 -7.22 -17.32
CA LEU A 106 8.79 -7.09 -15.97
C LEU A 106 9.19 -5.65 -15.63
N HIS A 107 9.73 -4.90 -16.59
CA HIS A 107 10.03 -3.49 -16.42
C HIS A 107 8.75 -2.67 -16.14
N VAL A 108 7.67 -2.92 -16.88
CA VAL A 108 6.37 -2.29 -16.63
C VAL A 108 5.84 -2.66 -15.24
N LEU A 109 5.87 -3.94 -14.85
CA LEU A 109 5.48 -4.35 -13.50
C LEU A 109 6.25 -3.58 -12.41
N GLY A 110 7.57 -3.48 -12.55
CA GLY A 110 8.42 -2.78 -11.57
C GLY A 110 8.24 -1.27 -11.53
N SER A 111 7.61 -0.67 -12.56
CA SER A 111 7.31 0.76 -12.59
C SER A 111 6.01 1.13 -11.88
N ILE A 112 5.17 0.13 -11.55
CA ILE A 112 3.91 0.35 -10.85
C ILE A 112 4.18 0.36 -9.35
N PHE A 113 3.98 1.52 -8.72
CA PHE A 113 4.06 1.67 -7.28
C PHE A 113 2.66 1.50 -6.66
N ASP A 114 2.48 0.46 -5.86
CA ASP A 114 1.24 0.18 -5.14
C ASP A 114 1.54 -0.32 -3.72
N THR A 115 1.95 0.60 -2.86
CA THR A 115 2.34 0.30 -1.47
C THR A 115 1.17 -0.11 -0.59
N ILE A 116 -0.06 0.31 -0.95
CA ILE A 116 -1.28 0.07 -0.17
C ILE A 116 -2.09 -1.11 -0.72
N GLY A 117 -1.92 -1.47 -1.99
CA GLY A 117 -2.60 -2.59 -2.63
C GLY A 117 -3.84 -2.21 -3.44
N PHE A 118 -4.07 -0.93 -3.73
CA PHE A 118 -5.24 -0.45 -4.48
C PHE A 118 -5.30 -1.01 -5.90
N LEU A 119 -4.15 -1.25 -6.52
CA LEU A 119 -4.03 -1.84 -7.84
C LEU A 119 -3.83 -3.36 -7.78
N GLY A 120 -4.06 -4.00 -6.63
CA GLY A 120 -3.80 -5.43 -6.43
C GLY A 120 -4.42 -6.32 -7.53
N ALA A 121 -5.71 -6.13 -7.83
CA ALA A 121 -6.40 -6.90 -8.88
C ALA A 121 -5.85 -6.63 -10.29
N PHE A 122 -5.46 -5.37 -10.56
CA PHE A 122 -4.87 -4.95 -11.83
C PHE A 122 -3.46 -5.54 -12.02
N ILE A 123 -2.62 -5.46 -10.99
CA ILE A 123 -1.26 -6.01 -10.96
C ILE A 123 -1.29 -7.55 -10.97
N MET A 124 -2.30 -8.17 -10.37
CA MET A 124 -2.42 -9.63 -10.30
C MET A 124 -2.48 -10.26 -11.70
N LYS A 125 -3.27 -9.68 -12.61
CA LYS A 125 -3.33 -10.15 -14.00
C LYS A 125 -1.95 -10.13 -14.67
N LEU A 126 -1.15 -9.09 -14.42
CA LEU A 126 0.21 -8.98 -14.94
C LEU A 126 1.15 -10.01 -14.30
N LYS A 127 1.02 -10.27 -13.00
CA LYS A 127 1.80 -11.30 -12.29
C LYS A 127 1.49 -12.70 -12.82
N ILE A 128 0.23 -13.01 -13.10
CA ILE A 128 -0.19 -14.26 -13.75
C ILE A 128 0.45 -14.37 -15.14
N LEU A 129 0.38 -13.31 -15.94
CA LEU A 129 1.05 -13.29 -17.26
C LEU A 129 2.56 -13.58 -17.12
N ILE A 130 3.25 -12.93 -16.19
CA ILE A 130 4.67 -13.18 -15.94
C ILE A 130 4.94 -14.64 -15.57
N GLN A 131 4.10 -15.25 -14.73
CA GLN A 131 4.19 -16.66 -14.39
C GLN A 131 4.06 -17.55 -15.64
N GLU A 132 3.12 -17.25 -16.53
CA GLU A 132 2.96 -17.97 -17.81
C GLU A 132 4.19 -17.81 -18.72
N LEU A 133 4.78 -16.61 -18.79
CA LEU A 133 6.02 -16.36 -19.55
C LEU A 133 7.18 -17.24 -19.06
N TRP A 134 7.30 -17.42 -17.73
CA TRP A 134 8.29 -18.30 -17.13
C TRP A 134 8.01 -19.77 -17.40
N ALA A 135 6.76 -20.20 -17.26
CA ALA A 135 6.34 -21.58 -17.54
C ALA A 135 6.59 -21.97 -19.00
N ALA A 136 6.37 -21.03 -19.93
CA ALA A 136 6.64 -21.18 -21.36
C ALA A 136 8.13 -21.09 -21.73
N LYS A 137 9.03 -20.84 -20.75
CA LYS A 137 10.48 -20.72 -20.94
C LYS A 137 10.89 -19.68 -21.99
N ILE A 138 10.14 -18.58 -22.08
CA ILE A 138 10.45 -17.48 -22.99
C ILE A 138 11.75 -16.80 -22.54
N ASP A 139 12.68 -16.50 -23.46
CA ASP A 139 13.89 -15.75 -23.12
C ASP A 139 13.56 -14.28 -22.80
N TRP A 140 14.47 -13.60 -22.09
CA TRP A 140 14.28 -12.20 -21.68
C TRP A 140 13.96 -11.25 -22.83
N ASN A 141 14.64 -11.38 -23.96
CA ASN A 141 14.56 -10.43 -25.06
C ASN A 141 13.80 -10.98 -26.28
N SER A 142 13.29 -12.21 -26.21
CA SER A 142 12.48 -12.79 -27.28
C SER A 142 11.09 -12.15 -27.33
N GLU A 143 10.54 -12.06 -28.54
CA GLU A 143 9.15 -11.67 -28.74
C GLU A 143 8.19 -12.66 -28.07
N LEU A 144 7.09 -12.13 -27.53
CA LEU A 144 6.04 -12.95 -26.93
C LEU A 144 5.31 -13.76 -28.00
N PRO A 145 5.02 -15.06 -27.74
CA PRO A 145 4.13 -15.83 -28.61
C PRO A 145 2.74 -15.20 -28.73
N PRO A 146 2.01 -15.40 -29.84
CA PRO A 146 0.77 -14.67 -30.13
C PRO A 146 -0.28 -14.68 -29.01
N LEU A 147 -0.43 -15.80 -28.30
CA LEU A 147 -1.39 -15.92 -27.20
C LEU A 147 -0.98 -15.07 -25.98
N LEU A 148 0.31 -15.04 -25.66
CA LEU A 148 0.85 -14.28 -24.53
C LEU A 148 0.93 -12.79 -24.85
N ASP A 149 1.24 -12.46 -26.10
CA ASP A 149 1.18 -11.08 -26.60
C ASP A 149 -0.26 -10.55 -26.55
N TYR A 150 -1.25 -11.35 -26.98
CA TYR A 150 -2.66 -10.95 -26.86
C TYR A 150 -3.06 -10.63 -25.41
N LYS A 151 -2.67 -11.48 -24.44
CA LYS A 151 -2.91 -11.21 -23.01
C LYS A 151 -2.21 -9.94 -22.53
N TRP A 152 -0.98 -9.70 -22.99
CA TRP A 152 -0.23 -8.48 -22.72
C TRP A 152 -0.95 -7.24 -23.24
N GLN A 153 -1.35 -7.22 -24.51
CA GLN A 153 -2.08 -6.10 -25.12
C GLN A 153 -3.44 -5.87 -24.47
N LEU A 154 -4.16 -6.94 -24.12
CA LEU A 154 -5.42 -6.85 -23.40
C LEU A 154 -5.22 -6.15 -22.05
N TRP A 155 -4.22 -6.54 -21.28
CA TRP A 155 -3.90 -5.88 -20.01
C TRP A 155 -3.50 -4.41 -20.20
N CYS A 156 -2.70 -4.08 -21.22
CA CYS A 156 -2.36 -2.68 -21.56
C CYS A 156 -3.60 -1.84 -21.90
N SER A 157 -4.63 -2.44 -22.52
CA SER A 157 -5.86 -1.71 -22.85
C SER A 157 -6.65 -1.28 -21.59
N GLU A 158 -6.48 -1.98 -20.47
CA GLU A 158 -7.16 -1.68 -19.21
C GLU A 158 -6.60 -0.41 -18.52
N PHE A 159 -5.48 0.14 -19.00
CA PHE A 159 -4.92 1.40 -18.50
C PHE A 159 -5.93 2.56 -18.51
N GLU A 160 -6.83 2.63 -19.50
CA GLU A 160 -7.82 3.70 -19.55
C GLU A 160 -8.74 3.70 -18.33
N HIS A 161 -9.11 2.53 -17.82
CA HIS A 161 -9.99 2.41 -16.65
C HIS A 161 -9.33 2.94 -15.38
N LEU A 162 -7.99 2.91 -15.28
CA LEU A 162 -7.28 3.45 -14.11
C LEU A 162 -7.45 4.97 -13.96
N LYS A 163 -7.76 5.70 -15.03
CA LYS A 163 -8.03 7.14 -14.99
C LYS A 163 -9.33 7.47 -14.27
N GLU A 164 -10.24 6.51 -14.15
CA GLU A 164 -11.53 6.67 -13.52
C GLU A 164 -11.48 6.37 -12.01
N ILE A 165 -10.34 5.83 -11.54
CA ILE A 165 -10.15 5.47 -10.14
C ILE A 165 -9.62 6.69 -9.38
N PHE A 166 -10.47 7.21 -8.49
CA PHE A 166 -10.12 8.25 -7.52
C PHE A 166 -10.42 7.73 -6.12
N ILE A 167 -9.42 7.78 -5.25
CA ILE A 167 -9.50 7.22 -3.91
C ILE A 167 -9.32 8.37 -2.91
N PRO A 168 -10.27 8.61 -2.00
CA PRO A 168 -10.06 9.56 -0.90
C PRO A 168 -8.78 9.19 -0.14
N ARG A 169 -7.83 10.11 0.03
CA ARG A 169 -6.55 9.80 0.70
C ARG A 169 -6.78 9.28 2.13
N HIS A 170 -7.82 9.75 2.80
CA HIS A 170 -8.26 9.29 4.11
C HIS A 170 -9.25 8.10 4.00
N PHE A 171 -8.80 6.99 3.39
CA PHE A 171 -9.65 5.83 3.06
C PHE A 171 -9.85 4.84 4.23
N LEU A 172 -8.90 4.75 5.16
CA LEU A 172 -8.86 3.72 6.22
C LEU A 172 -9.42 4.20 7.56
N SER A 173 -10.40 5.11 7.55
CA SER A 173 -11.01 5.62 8.79
C SER A 173 -11.62 4.53 9.68
N GLY A 174 -11.92 3.34 9.13
CA GLY A 174 -12.43 2.16 9.86
C GLY A 174 -11.40 1.06 10.20
N ALA A 175 -10.12 1.17 9.81
CA ALA A 175 -9.13 0.16 10.20
C ALA A 175 -8.90 0.12 11.72
N ASN A 176 -9.16 1.24 12.38
CA ASN A 176 -9.22 1.32 13.84
C ASN A 176 -10.44 0.59 14.40
N GLU A 177 -11.56 0.43 13.69
CA GLU A 177 -12.68 -0.38 14.18
C GLU A 177 -12.25 -1.81 14.43
N ILE A 178 -11.42 -2.40 13.56
CA ILE A 178 -10.89 -3.75 13.79
C ILE A 178 -10.07 -3.79 15.09
N GLN A 179 -9.31 -2.74 15.41
CA GLN A 179 -8.48 -2.67 16.62
C GLN A 179 -9.20 -2.13 17.87
N THR A 180 -10.37 -1.49 17.72
CA THR A 180 -11.21 -1.02 18.83
C THR A 180 -12.33 -2.00 19.16
N LEU A 181 -12.76 -2.80 18.19
CA LEU A 181 -13.71 -3.91 18.35
C LEU A 181 -13.04 -5.21 18.78
N THR A 182 -11.70 -5.27 18.73
CA THR A 182 -10.95 -6.43 19.21
C THR A 182 -9.78 -6.03 20.11
N GLU A 183 -9.58 -6.76 21.19
CA GLU A 183 -8.43 -6.62 22.08
C GLU A 183 -7.25 -7.42 21.51
N LYS A 184 -6.02 -6.89 21.58
CA LYS A 184 -4.77 -7.63 21.24
C LYS A 184 -4.71 -9.02 21.90
N ALA A 185 -5.38 -9.19 23.04
CA ALA A 185 -5.54 -10.46 23.72
C ALA A 185 -6.19 -11.56 22.86
N GLN A 186 -7.13 -11.18 21.98
CA GLN A 186 -7.92 -12.06 21.10
C GLN A 186 -7.15 -12.53 19.86
N TRP A 187 -6.00 -11.94 19.57
CA TRP A 187 -5.19 -12.29 18.40
C TRP A 187 -4.12 -13.31 18.80
N SER A 188 -3.95 -14.35 17.97
CA SER A 188 -2.90 -15.36 18.09
C SER A 188 -2.10 -15.44 16.81
N HIS A 189 -0.78 -15.64 16.93
CA HIS A 189 0.10 -15.76 15.78
C HIS A 189 -0.11 -17.13 15.10
N CYS A 190 -0.36 -17.12 13.78
CA CYS A 190 -0.34 -18.32 12.96
C CYS A 190 1.08 -18.48 12.37
N PRO A 191 1.84 -19.53 12.73
CA PRO A 191 3.17 -19.76 12.17
C PRO A 191 3.14 -19.78 10.63
N GLY A 192 4.09 -19.13 9.97
CA GLY A 192 4.08 -19.01 8.51
C GLY A 192 4.04 -20.35 7.75
N LYS A 193 4.61 -21.42 8.30
CA LYS A 193 4.53 -22.78 7.73
C LYS A 193 3.13 -23.41 7.84
N GLU A 194 2.30 -22.89 8.73
CA GLU A 194 0.96 -23.35 9.04
C GLU A 194 -0.12 -22.36 8.59
N ASN A 195 0.27 -21.27 7.91
CA ASN A 195 -0.66 -20.28 7.34
C ASN A 195 -1.25 -20.82 6.02
N PRO A 196 -2.54 -21.13 5.93
CA PRO A 196 -3.14 -21.62 4.69
C PRO A 196 -2.99 -20.62 3.53
N ALA A 197 -2.96 -19.31 3.80
CA ALA A 197 -2.81 -18.29 2.77
C ALA A 197 -1.43 -18.34 2.06
N ASP A 198 -0.39 -18.84 2.74
CA ASP A 198 0.96 -19.02 2.17
C ASP A 198 0.99 -20.10 1.08
N ILE A 199 0.04 -21.04 1.08
CA ILE A 199 0.00 -22.14 0.10
C ILE A 199 -0.22 -21.59 -1.31
N LEU A 200 -1.13 -20.61 -1.45
CA LEU A 200 -1.41 -19.98 -2.74
C LEU A 200 -0.29 -19.05 -3.19
N SER A 201 0.42 -18.42 -2.25
CA SER A 201 1.51 -17.48 -2.60
C SER A 201 2.79 -18.19 -3.08
N ARG A 202 2.94 -19.50 -2.84
CA ARG A 202 4.15 -20.29 -3.16
C ARG A 202 4.06 -21.11 -4.46
N SER A 203 3.05 -20.88 -5.29
CA SER A 203 2.79 -21.62 -6.55
C SER A 203 2.61 -23.13 -6.34
N ILE A 204 1.36 -23.56 -6.12
CA ILE A 204 0.96 -24.97 -5.99
C ILE A 204 0.19 -25.43 -7.24
N SER A 205 0.29 -26.71 -7.63
CA SER A 205 -0.52 -27.27 -8.72
C SER A 205 -1.97 -27.51 -8.27
N ASP A 206 -2.92 -27.54 -9.21
CA ASP A 206 -4.33 -27.83 -8.93
C ASP A 206 -4.53 -29.16 -8.19
N SER A 207 -3.81 -30.20 -8.63
CA SER A 207 -3.81 -31.51 -7.97
C SER A 207 -3.19 -31.48 -6.58
N GLY A 208 -2.18 -30.65 -6.37
CA GLY A 208 -1.53 -30.47 -5.07
C GLY A 208 -2.43 -29.71 -4.10
N LEU A 209 -3.15 -28.70 -4.57
CA LEU A 209 -4.12 -27.94 -3.77
C LEU A 209 -5.32 -28.80 -3.38
N ALA A 210 -5.85 -29.60 -4.32
CA ALA A 210 -6.97 -30.52 -4.05
C ALA A 210 -6.65 -31.54 -2.95
N GLN A 211 -5.37 -31.91 -2.79
CA GLN A 211 -4.91 -32.85 -1.76
C GLN A 211 -4.33 -32.15 -0.52
N ASN A 212 -4.30 -30.82 -0.49
CA ASN A 212 -3.67 -30.07 0.58
C ASN A 212 -4.58 -29.96 1.81
N SER A 213 -4.32 -30.80 2.82
CA SER A 213 -5.09 -30.80 4.06
C SER A 213 -5.06 -29.46 4.80
N LEU A 214 -3.91 -28.77 4.84
CA LEU A 214 -3.77 -27.48 5.53
C LEU A 214 -4.65 -26.39 4.90
N TRP A 215 -4.83 -26.40 3.57
CA TRP A 215 -5.72 -25.49 2.88
C TRP A 215 -7.20 -25.74 3.22
N TRP A 216 -7.64 -27.00 3.14
CA TRP A 216 -9.05 -27.36 3.30
C TRP A 216 -9.51 -27.47 4.76
N HIS A 217 -8.60 -27.75 5.68
CA HIS A 217 -8.93 -28.03 7.08
C HIS A 217 -8.25 -27.08 8.07
N GLY A 218 -7.34 -26.21 7.60
CA GLY A 218 -6.53 -25.38 8.47
C GLY A 218 -5.54 -26.19 9.31
N PRO A 219 -4.75 -25.51 10.15
CA PRO A 219 -3.82 -26.20 11.02
C PRO A 219 -4.57 -26.94 12.14
N PRO A 220 -4.11 -28.14 12.56
CA PRO A 220 -4.84 -28.98 13.51
C PRO A 220 -5.14 -28.31 14.86
N TRP A 221 -4.29 -27.38 15.30
CA TRP A 221 -4.47 -26.66 16.56
C TRP A 221 -5.63 -25.66 16.53
N LEU A 222 -6.02 -25.15 15.35
CA LEU A 222 -7.09 -24.15 15.24
C LEU A 222 -8.46 -24.73 15.60
N SER A 223 -8.61 -26.05 15.44
CA SER A 223 -9.80 -26.80 15.84
C SER A 223 -9.79 -27.22 17.32
N GLN A 224 -8.71 -26.96 18.06
CA GLN A 224 -8.59 -27.26 19.48
C GLN A 224 -8.93 -26.03 20.33
N PRO A 225 -9.21 -26.20 21.64
CA PRO A 225 -9.35 -25.07 22.56
C PRO A 225 -8.13 -24.14 22.50
N SER A 226 -8.34 -22.84 22.77
CA SER A 226 -7.30 -21.80 22.66
C SER A 226 -6.06 -22.04 23.53
N GLU A 227 -6.17 -22.89 24.57
CA GLU A 227 -5.06 -23.36 25.40
C GLU A 227 -4.00 -24.15 24.62
N PHE A 228 -4.38 -24.76 23.49
CA PHE A 228 -3.51 -25.55 22.62
C PHE A 228 -3.01 -24.78 21.40
N TRP A 229 -3.40 -23.51 21.27
CA TRP A 229 -2.95 -22.68 20.16
C TRP A 229 -1.48 -22.31 20.34
N PRO A 230 -0.73 -22.07 19.25
CA PRO A 230 0.66 -21.63 19.32
C PRO A 230 0.78 -20.43 20.26
N SER A 231 1.67 -20.53 21.25
CA SER A 231 1.86 -19.48 22.24
C SER A 231 2.19 -18.15 21.55
N LYS A 232 1.77 -17.05 22.15
CA LYS A 232 2.24 -15.71 21.76
C LYS A 232 3.75 -15.74 21.84
N VAL A 233 4.41 -15.68 20.69
CA VAL A 233 5.87 -15.66 20.63
C VAL A 233 6.30 -14.43 21.44
N GLU A 234 6.83 -14.64 22.64
CA GLU A 234 7.60 -13.62 23.34
C GLU A 234 8.86 -13.41 22.51
N ASN A 235 8.84 -12.40 21.64
CA ASN A 235 10.00 -11.84 20.95
C ASN A 235 11.11 -12.87 20.68
N GLU A 236 10.85 -13.87 19.84
CA GLU A 236 11.95 -14.46 19.08
C GLU A 236 12.54 -13.30 18.28
N LYS A 237 13.71 -12.81 18.69
CA LYS A 237 14.49 -11.86 17.90
C LYS A 237 14.54 -12.44 16.48
N PRO A 238 14.00 -11.73 15.48
CA PRO A 238 14.00 -12.23 14.13
C PRO A 238 15.43 -12.58 13.76
N ILE A 239 15.62 -13.79 13.24
CA ILE A 239 16.85 -14.17 12.55
C ILE A 239 16.91 -13.27 11.32
N GLY A 240 17.61 -12.14 11.44
CA GLY A 240 18.15 -11.39 10.31
C GLY A 240 17.17 -10.60 9.44
N ASP A 241 16.06 -10.08 9.97
CA ASP A 241 15.29 -9.03 9.26
C ASP A 241 15.49 -7.66 9.94
N LEU A 242 15.89 -6.68 9.13
CA LEU A 242 16.33 -5.32 9.48
C LEU A 242 15.21 -4.37 9.94
N GLU A 243 14.04 -4.85 10.36
CA GLU A 243 12.94 -3.97 10.77
C GLU A 243 12.55 -4.18 12.24
N ILE A 244 12.98 -3.24 13.09
CA ILE A 244 12.49 -3.08 14.45
C ILE A 244 11.13 -2.38 14.37
N ARG A 245 10.04 -3.08 14.70
CA ARG A 245 8.74 -2.46 14.98
C ARG A 245 8.55 -2.38 16.48
N ASN A 246 8.61 -1.17 17.04
CA ASN A 246 8.31 -0.93 18.46
C ASN A 246 6.80 -0.92 18.70
N GLU A 247 6.39 -1.36 19.90
CA GLU A 247 5.01 -1.25 20.36
C GLU A 247 4.59 0.23 20.45
N VAL A 248 3.47 0.55 19.80
CA VAL A 248 2.87 1.89 19.82
C VAL A 248 1.70 1.87 20.81
N GLU A 249 1.84 2.55 21.94
CA GLU A 249 0.70 2.98 22.75
C GLU A 249 0.10 4.23 22.10
N ILE A 250 -1.11 4.11 21.54
CA ILE A 250 -1.84 5.23 20.95
C ILE A 250 -2.85 5.74 21.98
N ILE A 251 -2.57 6.94 22.51
CA ILE A 251 -3.53 7.71 23.32
C ILE A 251 -4.44 8.47 22.34
N SER A 252 -5.70 8.03 22.22
CA SER A 252 -6.75 8.73 21.47
C SER A 252 -7.73 9.40 22.42
N GLN A 253 -7.97 10.70 22.23
CA GLN A 253 -9.22 11.37 22.60
C GLN A 253 -9.49 12.52 21.63
N CYS A 254 -10.55 12.44 20.83
CA CYS A 254 -11.79 13.18 21.09
C CYS A 254 -12.87 12.96 20.00
N LYS A 255 -14.11 13.24 20.43
CA LYS A 255 -15.40 12.91 19.82
C LYS A 255 -15.90 13.97 18.82
N CYS A 256 -16.64 13.48 17.81
CA CYS A 256 -17.81 14.06 17.10
C CYS A 256 -17.69 13.77 15.59
N ALA A 257 -18.73 13.41 14.83
CA ALA A 257 -20.10 13.01 15.12
C ALA A 257 -20.65 12.27 13.88
N VAL A 258 -21.43 11.21 14.14
CA VAL A 258 -22.65 10.71 13.46
C VAL A 258 -22.76 10.91 11.94
N TYR A 259 -22.85 9.80 11.18
CA TYR A 259 -23.79 9.70 10.06
C TYR A 259 -24.38 8.29 9.91
N ASP A 260 -25.62 8.33 9.42
CA ASP A 260 -26.71 7.37 9.34
C ASP A 260 -26.42 5.87 9.13
N SER A 261 -27.18 5.08 9.90
CA SER A 261 -27.38 3.65 9.73
C SER A 261 -28.36 3.38 8.60
N GLU A 262 -27.90 2.85 7.47
CA GLU A 262 -28.65 1.88 6.64
C GLU A 262 -27.78 1.45 5.44
N PHE A 263 -27.00 0.38 5.63
CA PHE A 263 -26.55 -0.47 4.52
C PHE A 263 -26.51 -1.91 5.03
N VAL A 264 -27.66 -2.58 4.98
CA VAL A 264 -27.78 -4.03 5.16
C VAL A 264 -27.59 -4.65 3.79
N LEU A 265 -26.49 -5.37 3.58
CA LEU A 265 -26.37 -6.31 2.47
C LEU A 265 -26.90 -7.66 2.93
N ASP A 266 -28.19 -7.90 2.66
CA ASP A 266 -28.78 -9.23 2.71
C ASP A 266 -28.22 -10.05 1.54
N PHE A 267 -27.50 -11.13 1.87
CA PHE A 267 -27.21 -12.21 0.94
C PHE A 267 -28.20 -13.35 1.20
N ASN A 268 -29.21 -13.46 0.33
CA ASN A 268 -29.94 -14.71 0.12
C ASN A 268 -29.29 -15.51 -1.01
#